data_AF-A0A417YRU1-F1
#
_entry.id   AF-A0A417YRU1-F1
#
_cell.length_a   1.000
_cell.length_b   1.000
_cell.length_c   1.000
_cell.angle_alpha   90.00
_cell.angle_beta   90.00
_cell.angle_gamma   90.00
#
_symmetry.space_group_name_H-M   'P 1'
#
loop_
_entity.id
_entity.type
_entity.pdbx_description
1 polymer ?
#
loop_
_entity_poly.entity_id
_entity_poly.type
_entity_poly.pdbx_seq_one_letter_code
_entity_poly.pdbx_strand_id
1 'polypeptide(L)'
;MKLHELAYLGLFFVVLLTAIGVTKLSEVRETAQVPKSQVSALVQLDEKERPDAATMQLISPPPTQPSDHVNRWNPELHHESCLACHGKSGTGAPTPPENHYIDSDQKGTIFRDNCIQCHVTQNDKKPAFNRES
;
A
#
# COMPACT_ATOMS: atom_id res chain seq x y z
N MET A 1 46.24 2.11 32.49
CA MET A 1 44.79 2.33 32.31
C MET A 1 44.14 2.32 33.67
N LYS A 2 43.38 3.37 34.00
CA LYS A 2 42.77 3.51 35.33
C LYS A 2 41.60 2.53 35.43
N LEU A 3 41.41 1.89 36.59
CA LEU A 3 40.41 0.83 36.81
C LEU A 3 39.00 1.22 36.32
N HIS A 4 38.66 2.51 36.41
CA HIS A 4 37.41 3.08 35.92
C HIS A 4 37.26 3.03 34.39
N GLU A 5 38.34 3.22 33.63
CA GLU A 5 38.33 3.15 32.16
C GLU A 5 38.04 1.72 31.68
N LEU A 6 38.59 0.71 32.36
CA LEU A 6 38.30 -0.70 32.09
C LEU A 6 36.84 -1.06 32.44
N ALA A 7 36.30 -0.48 33.52
CA ALA A 7 34.90 -0.69 33.91
C ALA A 7 33.93 -0.08 32.88
N TYR A 8 34.22 1.12 32.37
CA TYR A 8 33.41 1.75 31.32
C TYR A 8 33.49 0.99 29.99
N LEU A 9 34.68 0.50 29.62
CA LEU A 9 34.84 -0.32 28.42
C LEU A 9 34.03 -1.63 28.54
N GLY A 10 34.09 -2.29 29.69
CA GLY A 10 33.32 -3.51 29.95
C GLY A 10 31.81 -3.27 29.87
N LEU A 11 31.32 -2.19 30.46
CA LEU A 11 29.89 -1.83 30.44
C LEU A 11 29.41 -1.51 29.02
N PHE A 12 30.24 -0.83 28.22
CA PHE A 12 29.95 -0.53 26.82
C PHE A 12 29.76 -1.81 25.99
N PHE A 13 30.65 -2.81 26.14
CA PHE A 13 30.51 -4.08 25.42
C PHE A 13 29.27 -4.88 25.83
N VAL A 14 28.87 -4.84 27.11
CA VAL A 14 27.64 -5.49 27.58
C VAL A 14 26.39 -4.87 26.94
N VAL A 15 26.33 -3.55 26.87
CA VAL A 15 25.22 -2.83 26.22
C VAL A 15 25.20 -3.10 24.70
N LEU A 16 26.37 -3.14 24.06
CA LEU A 16 26.47 -3.42 22.63
C LEU A 16 25.99 -4.85 22.29
N LEU A 17 26.40 -5.85 23.07
CA LEU A 17 26.02 -7.25 22.84
C LEU A 17 24.54 -7.50 23.11
N THR A 18 23.95 -6.83 24.10
CA THR A 18 22.50 -6.93 24.37
C THR A 18 21.67 -6.31 23.24
N ALA A 19 22.08 -5.18 22.69
CA ALA A 19 21.39 -4.55 21.55
C ALA A 19 21.39 -5.43 20.28
N ILE A 20 22.51 -6.11 19.99
CA ILE A 20 22.63 -7.05 18.85
C ILE A 20 21.79 -8.31 19.08
N GLY A 21 21.68 -8.79 20.33
CA GLY A 21 20.84 -9.93 20.68
C GLY A 21 19.34 -9.68 20.46
N VAL A 22 18.85 -8.49 20.81
CA VAL A 22 17.42 -8.12 20.66
C VAL A 22 17.00 -7.98 19.19
N THR A 23 17.91 -7.51 18.33
CA THR A 23 17.61 -7.36 16.89
C THR A 23 17.44 -8.70 16.18
N LYS A 24 18.20 -9.74 16.57
CA LYS A 24 18.06 -11.09 15.99
C LYS A 24 16.82 -11.85 16.44
N LEU A 25 16.29 -11.55 17.63
CA LEU A 25 15.06 -12.19 18.13
C LEU A 25 13.79 -11.58 17.53
N SER A 26 13.88 -10.33 17.04
CA SER A 26 12.74 -9.61 16.45
C SER A 26 12.43 -10.04 15.02
N GLU A 27 13.41 -10.60 14.28
CA GLU A 27 13.19 -11.11 12.90
C GLU A 27 12.28 -12.35 12.84
N VAL A 28 12.01 -13.04 13.97
CA VAL A 28 11.30 -14.34 13.96
C VAL A 28 9.77 -14.20 14.12
N ARG A 29 9.22 -12.98 14.35
CA ARG A 29 7.81 -12.83 14.77
C ARG A 29 6.86 -12.15 13.77
N GLU A 30 7.23 -12.02 12.50
CA GLU A 30 6.29 -11.59 11.46
C GLU A 30 6.27 -12.55 10.27
N THR A 31 5.77 -13.77 10.51
CA THR A 31 5.05 -14.46 9.43
C THR A 31 3.58 -14.12 9.57
N ALA A 32 3.18 -13.01 8.93
CA ALA A 32 1.78 -12.65 8.78
C ALA A 32 1.05 -13.78 8.04
N GLN A 33 0.24 -14.54 8.77
CA GLN A 33 -0.68 -15.51 8.19
C GLN A 33 -1.79 -14.72 7.47
N VAL A 34 -1.67 -14.61 6.15
CA VAL A 34 -2.76 -14.12 5.30
C VAL A 34 -3.94 -15.09 5.46
N PRO A 35 -5.13 -14.62 5.90
CA PRO A 35 -6.29 -15.48 5.97
C PRO A 35 -6.65 -15.95 4.55
N LYS A 36 -6.88 -17.26 4.41
CA LYS A 36 -7.44 -17.89 3.19
C LYS A 36 -8.85 -17.37 2.95
N SER A 37 -8.97 -16.16 2.41
CA SER A 37 -10.19 -15.72 1.74
C SER A 37 -10.24 -16.36 0.36
N GLN A 38 -11.43 -16.83 -0.02
CA GLN A 38 -11.69 -17.69 -1.17
C GLN A 38 -10.97 -17.21 -2.44
N VAL A 39 -9.87 -17.91 -2.75
CA VAL A 39 -9.15 -17.77 -4.01
C VAL A 39 -10.02 -18.42 -5.08
N SER A 40 -10.88 -17.64 -5.74
CA SER A 40 -11.15 -17.92 -7.16
C SER A 40 -9.80 -18.18 -7.80
N ALA A 41 -9.60 -19.31 -8.49
CA ALA A 41 -8.31 -19.76 -8.99
C ALA A 41 -7.70 -18.73 -9.95
N LEU A 42 -7.07 -17.70 -9.39
CA LEU A 42 -6.30 -16.72 -10.14
C LEU A 42 -5.05 -17.45 -10.59
N VAL A 43 -4.89 -17.55 -11.91
CA VAL A 43 -3.68 -18.09 -12.53
C VAL A 43 -2.56 -17.10 -12.22
N GLN A 44 -1.83 -17.36 -11.14
CA GLN A 44 -0.62 -16.66 -10.80
C GLN A 44 0.55 -17.47 -11.36
N LEU A 45 1.29 -16.87 -12.29
CA LEU A 45 2.42 -17.51 -12.94
C LEU A 45 3.60 -17.65 -11.96
N ASP A 46 4.30 -18.78 -12.01
CA ASP A 46 5.51 -18.99 -11.22
C ASP A 46 6.64 -18.06 -11.69
N GLU A 47 7.66 -17.83 -10.86
CA GLU A 47 8.76 -16.86 -11.06
C GLU A 47 9.42 -16.92 -12.47
N LYS A 48 9.41 -18.09 -13.12
CA LYS A 48 10.00 -18.34 -14.44
C LYS A 48 9.11 -17.91 -15.62
N GLU A 49 7.81 -17.71 -15.40
CA GLU A 49 6.80 -17.40 -16.43
C GLU A 49 6.34 -15.92 -16.36
N ARG A 50 7.00 -15.10 -15.53
CA ARG A 50 6.76 -13.66 -15.41
C ARG A 50 6.73 -12.85 -16.73
N PRO A 51 7.45 -13.18 -17.83
CA PRO A 51 7.27 -12.45 -19.09
C PRO A 51 5.84 -12.51 -19.67
N ASP A 52 5.02 -13.48 -19.27
CA ASP A 52 3.60 -13.59 -19.67
C ASP A 52 2.62 -12.88 -18.70
N ALA A 53 3.14 -12.07 -17.77
CA ALA A 53 2.36 -11.34 -16.77
C ALA A 53 1.36 -10.32 -17.34
N ALA A 54 1.41 -10.03 -18.65
CA ALA A 54 0.42 -9.21 -19.33
C ALA A 54 -1.01 -9.77 -19.24
N THR A 55 -1.16 -11.07 -18.96
CA THR A 55 -2.45 -11.75 -18.76
C THR A 55 -2.82 -11.92 -17.28
N MET A 56 -1.95 -11.54 -16.36
CA MET A 56 -2.21 -11.68 -14.92
C MET A 56 -3.17 -10.59 -14.44
N GLN A 57 -4.25 -11.01 -13.79
CA GLN A 57 -5.11 -10.08 -13.06
C GLN A 57 -4.45 -9.74 -11.72
N LEU A 58 -4.34 -8.44 -11.44
CA LEU A 58 -3.98 -7.99 -10.09
C LEU A 58 -5.10 -8.36 -9.12
N ILE A 59 -4.73 -8.82 -7.93
CA ILE A 59 -5.70 -9.00 -6.85
C ILE A 59 -6.10 -7.61 -6.37
N SER A 60 -7.37 -7.23 -6.56
CA SER A 60 -7.93 -5.96 -6.10
C SER A 60 -7.19 -4.71 -6.61
N PRO A 61 -7.08 -4.49 -7.94
CA PRO A 61 -6.48 -3.27 -8.46
C PRO A 61 -7.31 -2.05 -8.03
N PRO A 62 -6.69 -0.87 -7.84
CA PRO A 62 -7.44 0.36 -7.62
C PRO A 62 -8.47 0.56 -8.75
N PRO A 63 -9.75 0.84 -8.43
CA PRO A 63 -10.74 1.13 -9.46
C PRO A 63 -10.32 2.37 -10.25
N THR A 64 -10.57 2.33 -11.54
CA THR A 64 -10.38 3.47 -12.42
C THR A 64 -11.44 4.53 -12.15
N GLN A 65 -11.08 5.80 -12.38
CA GLN A 65 -12.05 6.89 -12.30
C GLN A 65 -13.00 6.82 -13.51
N PRO A 66 -14.32 6.90 -13.29
CA PRO A 66 -15.28 7.00 -14.38
C PRO A 66 -15.05 8.26 -15.24
N SER A 67 -15.61 8.26 -16.44
CA SER A 67 -15.42 9.35 -17.41
C SER A 67 -16.02 10.70 -16.99
N ASP A 68 -16.85 10.75 -15.94
CA ASP A 68 -17.42 11.97 -15.37
C ASP A 68 -16.57 12.61 -14.27
N HIS A 69 -15.42 12.01 -13.93
CA HIS A 69 -14.45 12.56 -12.96
C HIS A 69 -13.47 13.58 -13.57
N VAL A 70 -13.80 14.12 -14.74
CA VAL A 70 -12.98 15.13 -15.44
C VAL A 70 -12.77 16.36 -14.54
N ASN A 71 -11.51 16.78 -14.39
CA ASN A 71 -11.10 17.96 -13.64
C ASN A 71 -11.54 17.99 -12.17
N ARG A 72 -11.81 16.82 -11.56
CA ARG A 72 -12.14 16.74 -10.12
C ARG A 72 -10.92 16.84 -9.21
N TRP A 73 -9.77 16.40 -9.71
CA TRP A 73 -8.50 16.55 -9.00
C TRP A 73 -8.05 18.02 -8.99
N ASN A 74 -7.84 18.57 -7.81
CA ASN A 74 -7.15 19.84 -7.62
C ASN A 74 -5.78 19.57 -6.95
N PRO A 75 -4.65 19.84 -7.63
CA PRO A 75 -3.32 19.58 -7.09
C PRO A 75 -2.97 20.43 -5.87
N GLU A 76 -3.67 21.53 -5.60
CA GLU A 76 -3.45 22.34 -4.40
C GLU A 76 -4.20 21.79 -3.17
N LEU A 77 -5.34 21.14 -3.40
CA LEU A 77 -6.19 20.56 -2.35
C LEU A 77 -5.93 19.07 -2.12
N HIS A 78 -5.18 18.43 -3.02
CA HIS A 78 -4.86 17.02 -2.97
C HIS A 78 -6.10 16.13 -2.74
N HIS A 79 -6.06 15.19 -1.79
CA HIS A 79 -7.17 14.29 -1.47
C HIS A 79 -8.46 15.01 -1.10
N GLU A 80 -8.40 16.22 -0.54
CA GLU A 80 -9.59 16.97 -0.13
C GLU A 80 -10.52 17.25 -1.32
N SER A 81 -9.95 17.45 -2.52
CA SER A 81 -10.74 17.62 -3.75
C SER A 81 -11.60 16.39 -4.08
N CYS A 82 -11.09 15.19 -3.81
CA CYS A 82 -11.81 13.93 -4.01
C CYS A 82 -12.79 13.65 -2.85
N LEU A 83 -12.40 13.98 -1.62
CA LEU A 83 -13.24 13.83 -0.42
C LEU A 83 -14.40 14.83 -0.34
N ALA A 84 -14.47 15.79 -1.25
CA ALA A 84 -15.67 16.60 -1.45
C ALA A 84 -16.92 15.73 -1.72
N CYS A 85 -16.72 14.55 -2.33
CA CYS A 85 -17.77 13.57 -2.58
C CYS A 85 -17.52 12.23 -1.87
N HIS A 86 -16.31 11.69 -1.97
CA HIS A 86 -15.97 10.38 -1.39
C HIS A 86 -15.97 10.45 0.15
N GLY A 87 -16.66 9.51 0.79
CA GLY A 87 -16.82 9.52 2.26
C GLY A 87 -17.88 10.50 2.78
N LYS A 88 -18.64 11.16 1.90
CA LYS A 88 -19.78 12.01 2.27
C LYS A 88 -21.10 11.29 2.05
N SER A 89 -22.00 11.40 3.03
CA SER A 89 -23.36 10.87 2.90
C SER A 89 -24.14 11.68 1.85
N GLY A 90 -25.02 10.99 1.11
CA GLY A 90 -25.93 11.62 0.14
C GLY A 90 -25.33 11.94 -1.23
N THR A 91 -24.03 11.75 -1.45
CA THR A 91 -23.38 11.98 -2.76
C THR A 91 -23.43 10.76 -3.67
N GLY A 92 -23.63 9.56 -3.10
CA GLY A 92 -23.54 8.29 -3.80
C GLY A 92 -22.11 7.81 -4.08
N ALA A 93 -21.09 8.63 -3.80
CA ALA A 93 -19.70 8.25 -3.97
C ALA A 93 -19.24 7.31 -2.83
N PRO A 94 -18.52 6.22 -3.14
CA PRO A 94 -18.09 5.27 -2.13
C PRO A 94 -17.10 5.90 -1.15
N THR A 95 -17.13 5.45 0.10
CA THR A 95 -16.10 5.81 1.08
C THR A 95 -14.83 5.02 0.77
N PRO A 96 -13.63 5.64 0.74
CA PRO A 96 -12.38 4.90 0.58
C PRO A 96 -12.26 3.78 1.64
N PRO A 97 -11.70 2.61 1.30
CA PRO A 97 -11.51 1.54 2.28
C PRO A 97 -10.46 1.90 3.33
N GLU A 98 -10.47 1.19 4.46
CA GLU A 98 -9.58 1.41 5.62
C GLU A 98 -8.10 1.59 5.25
N ASN A 99 -7.60 0.85 4.26
CA ASN A 99 -6.21 0.92 3.79
C ASN A 99 -5.80 2.24 3.07
N HIS A 100 -6.69 3.24 3.04
CA HIS A 100 -6.40 4.62 2.60
C HIS A 100 -6.11 5.57 3.76
N TYR A 101 -6.37 5.13 5.00
CA TYR A 101 -6.28 5.94 6.21
C TYR A 101 -5.14 5.49 7.11
N ILE A 102 -4.57 6.44 7.85
CA ILE A 102 -3.58 6.14 8.89
C ILE A 102 -4.23 5.18 9.90
N ASP A 103 -3.47 4.16 10.32
CA ASP A 103 -3.90 3.14 11.28
C ASP A 103 -5.20 2.38 10.90
N SER A 104 -5.59 2.43 9.62
CA SER A 104 -6.83 1.81 9.12
C SER A 104 -8.13 2.42 9.71
N ASP A 105 -8.09 3.64 10.25
CA ASP A 105 -9.28 4.33 10.75
C ASP A 105 -9.96 5.17 9.65
N GLN A 106 -11.09 4.70 9.11
CA GLN A 106 -11.87 5.42 8.10
C GLN A 106 -12.41 6.80 8.53
N LYS A 107 -12.36 7.11 9.82
CA LYS A 107 -12.70 8.44 10.36
C LYS A 107 -11.47 9.33 10.56
N GLY A 108 -10.29 8.75 10.42
CA GLY A 108 -9.01 9.41 10.62
C GLY A 108 -8.48 10.11 9.37
N THR A 109 -7.17 10.35 9.36
CA THR A 109 -6.49 11.08 8.29
C THR A 109 -6.16 10.14 7.12
N ILE A 110 -6.43 10.58 5.89
CA ILE A 110 -5.97 9.90 4.67
C ILE A 110 -4.44 10.01 4.59
N PHE A 111 -3.73 8.89 4.39
CA PHE A 111 -2.30 8.91 4.06
C PHE A 111 -2.06 8.77 2.55
N ARG A 112 -3.01 8.18 1.81
CA ARG A 112 -2.98 8.12 0.34
C ARG A 112 -3.49 9.43 -0.25
N ASP A 113 -2.72 10.48 -0.01
CA ASP A 113 -3.06 11.87 -0.28
C ASP A 113 -3.22 12.21 -1.78
N ASN A 114 -2.47 11.54 -2.65
CA ASN A 114 -2.54 11.75 -4.10
C ASN A 114 -3.33 10.64 -4.79
N CYS A 115 -4.66 10.71 -4.74
CA CYS A 115 -5.56 9.65 -5.23
C CYS A 115 -5.30 9.25 -6.70
N ILE A 116 -4.98 10.24 -7.54
CA ILE A 116 -4.76 10.05 -8.99
C ILE A 116 -3.51 9.24 -9.34
N GLN A 117 -2.60 9.01 -8.38
CA GLN A 117 -1.42 8.16 -8.61
C GLN A 117 -1.79 6.69 -8.79
N CYS A 118 -2.95 6.27 -8.26
CA CYS A 118 -3.43 4.91 -8.35
C CYS A 118 -4.77 4.81 -9.10
N HIS A 119 -5.69 5.76 -8.86
CA HIS A 119 -6.99 5.79 -9.51
C HIS A 119 -6.90 6.57 -10.82
N VAL A 120 -6.57 5.90 -11.91
CA VAL A 120 -6.45 6.54 -13.23
C VAL A 120 -7.79 6.75 -13.90
N THR A 121 -7.97 7.84 -14.62
CA THR A 121 -9.13 8.04 -15.51
C THR A 121 -9.04 7.09 -16.69
N GLN A 122 -10.14 6.41 -17.02
CA GLN A 122 -10.24 5.70 -18.29
C GLN A 122 -10.80 6.61 -19.38
N ASN A 123 -10.26 6.46 -20.59
CA ASN A 123 -10.90 6.96 -21.79
C ASN A 123 -11.61 5.81 -22.48
N ASP A 124 -12.71 6.08 -23.18
CA ASP A 124 -13.49 5.07 -23.90
C ASP A 124 -12.79 4.60 -25.20
N LYS A 125 -11.46 4.70 -25.26
CA LYS A 125 -10.68 4.24 -26.41
C LYS A 125 -10.14 2.85 -26.10
N LYS A 126 -10.42 1.91 -27.01
CA LYS A 126 -9.76 0.61 -26.97
C LYS A 126 -8.24 0.80 -27.06
N PRO A 127 -7.45 0.11 -26.22
CA PRO A 127 -5.99 0.12 -26.36
C PRO A 127 -5.59 -0.40 -27.75
N ALA A 128 -4.44 0.04 -28.26
CA ALA A 128 -3.98 -0.36 -29.59
C ALA A 128 -3.65 -1.86 -29.67
N PHE A 129 -3.25 -2.45 -28.55
CA PHE A 129 -2.97 -3.87 -28.41
C PHE A 129 -4.29 -4.68 -28.46
N ASN A 130 -4.34 -5.73 -29.29
CA ASN A 130 -5.51 -6.59 -29.55
C ASN A 130 -6.76 -5.90 -30.16
N ARG A 131 -6.58 -4.92 -31.06
CA ARG A 131 -7.70 -4.32 -31.81
C ARG A 131 -8.31 -5.22 -32.89
N GLU A 132 -7.58 -6.24 -33.36
CA GLU A 132 -7.95 -7.06 -34.52
C GLU A 132 -8.14 -8.56 -34.20
N SER A 133 -8.07 -8.94 -32.92
CA SER A 133 -8.34 -10.31 -32.45
C SER A 133 -9.82 -10.54 -32.18
#